data_AF-A0A9E4L141-F1
#
_entry.id   AF-A0A9E4L141-F1
#
_cell.length_a   1.000
_cell.length_b   1.000
_cell.length_c   1.000
_cell.angle_alpha   90.00
_cell.angle_beta   90.00
_cell.angle_gamma   90.00
#
_symmetry.space_group_name_H-M   'P 1'
#
loop_
_entity.id
_entity.type
_entity.pdbx_description
1 polymer ?
#
loop_
_entity_poly.entity_id
_entity_poly.type
_entity_poly.pdbx_seq_one_letter_code
_entity_poly.pdbx_strand_id
1 'polypeptide(L)'
;MSQTISTASNEPGRQYHKVTTPLDRFIVMLSRRIGGDQAKEYERFIKFAVVGLVGFIIDAGSVLLLQNTVLPPVNELGEALSTNVALTQSIAFFLAVCSNFVWNRLWTYPDSRSQSAQRQLIQFVIVCVIGWVIRTIWIAVSYEPFGRISTNIFSQLNADYAPALLDQHKIGTMIALFFGVIAVMFWNFLANRYWTYNDVD
;
A
#
# COMPACT_ATOMS: atom_id res chain seq x y z
N MET A 1 -62.02 -9.03 -1.56
CA MET A 1 -60.73 -9.44 -2.15
C MET A 1 -59.73 -8.34 -1.87
N SER A 2 -58.93 -8.49 -0.81
CA SER A 2 -57.87 -7.56 -0.45
C SER A 2 -56.67 -7.77 -1.38
N GLN A 3 -56.30 -6.73 -2.13
CA GLN A 3 -54.99 -6.67 -2.77
C GLN A 3 -54.08 -5.80 -1.90
N THR A 4 -53.16 -6.47 -1.22
CA THR A 4 -52.05 -5.88 -0.49
C THR A 4 -51.14 -5.16 -1.49
N ILE A 5 -51.12 -3.84 -1.42
CA ILE A 5 -50.11 -3.01 -2.07
C ILE A 5 -48.78 -3.33 -1.37
N SER A 6 -47.91 -4.06 -2.06
CA SER A 6 -46.52 -4.25 -1.66
C SER A 6 -45.82 -2.90 -1.76
N THR A 7 -45.70 -2.21 -0.63
CA THR A 7 -44.85 -1.04 -0.49
C THR A 7 -43.41 -1.52 -0.53
N ALA A 8 -42.82 -1.56 -1.73
CA ALA A 8 -41.37 -1.55 -1.88
C ALA A 8 -40.87 -0.25 -1.23
N SER A 9 -40.23 -0.38 -0.07
CA SER A 9 -39.55 0.71 0.62
C SER A 9 -38.38 1.17 -0.23
N ASN A 10 -38.64 2.12 -1.13
CA ASN A 10 -37.61 2.97 -1.72
C ASN A 10 -37.03 3.84 -0.60
N GLU A 11 -36.07 3.29 0.14
CA GLU A 11 -35.14 4.17 0.85
C GLU A 11 -34.36 4.97 -0.20
N PRO A 12 -34.28 6.31 -0.07
CA PRO A 12 -33.41 7.10 -0.92
C PRO A 12 -31.97 6.75 -0.54
N GLY A 13 -31.41 5.71 -1.16
CA GLY A 13 -30.00 5.38 -1.05
C GLY A 13 -29.22 6.64 -1.37
N ARG A 14 -28.44 7.15 -0.41
CA ARG A 14 -27.56 8.30 -0.62
C ARG A 14 -26.75 8.04 -1.88
N GLN A 15 -27.07 8.73 -2.97
CA GLN A 15 -26.24 8.72 -4.18
C GLN A 15 -24.98 9.50 -3.86
N TYR A 16 -24.00 8.76 -3.36
CA TYR A 16 -22.69 9.26 -3.02
C TYR A 16 -21.96 9.63 -4.31
N HIS A 17 -21.76 10.93 -4.55
CA HIS A 17 -21.06 11.42 -5.74
C HIS A 17 -19.65 10.83 -5.79
N LYS A 18 -19.35 10.02 -6.82
CA LYS A 18 -18.05 9.37 -7.00
C LYS A 18 -17.02 10.45 -7.35
N VAL A 19 -15.94 10.53 -6.55
CA VAL A 19 -14.81 11.41 -6.89
C VAL A 19 -14.19 10.85 -8.16
N THR A 20 -14.03 11.69 -9.18
CA THR A 20 -13.34 11.33 -10.42
C THR A 20 -12.04 12.11 -10.52
N THR A 21 -10.99 11.46 -11.02
CA THR A 21 -9.68 12.06 -11.21
C THR A 21 -9.32 12.06 -12.70
N PRO A 22 -8.43 12.95 -13.17
CA PRO A 22 -7.99 12.94 -14.57
C PRO A 22 -7.32 11.61 -14.96
N LEU A 23 -6.78 10.87 -14.00
CA LEU A 23 -6.18 9.55 -14.19
C LEU A 23 -7.20 8.46 -14.50
N ASP A 24 -8.48 8.64 -14.14
CA ASP A 24 -9.51 7.61 -14.32
C ASP A 24 -9.64 7.16 -15.77
N ARG A 25 -9.51 8.08 -16.74
CA ARG A 25 -9.60 7.74 -18.17
C ARG A 25 -8.49 6.77 -18.59
N PHE A 26 -7.26 7.00 -18.12
CA PHE A 26 -6.12 6.14 -18.40
C PHE A 26 -6.25 4.80 -17.69
N ILE A 27 -6.68 4.81 -16.42
CA ILE A 27 -6.85 3.59 -15.63
C ILE A 27 -7.92 2.68 -16.24
N VAL A 28 -9.08 3.22 -16.61
CA VAL A 28 -10.16 2.46 -17.25
C VAL A 28 -9.73 1.90 -18.62
N MET A 29 -8.97 2.68 -19.39
CA MET A 29 -8.43 2.22 -20.67
C MET A 29 -7.47 1.06 -20.46
N LEU A 30 -6.54 1.19 -19.52
CA LEU A 30 -5.54 0.17 -19.23
C LEU A 30 -6.19 -1.09 -18.64
N SER A 31 -7.15 -0.94 -17.73
CA SER A 31 -7.85 -2.05 -17.10
C SER A 31 -8.68 -2.85 -18.10
N ARG A 32 -9.32 -2.20 -19.07
CA ARG A 32 -10.02 -2.88 -20.17
C ARG A 32 -9.07 -3.62 -21.10
N ARG A 33 -7.88 -3.05 -21.36
CA ARG A 33 -6.87 -3.65 -22.23
C ARG A 33 -6.23 -4.90 -21.62
N ILE A 34 -5.98 -4.89 -20.32
CA ILE A 34 -5.32 -5.99 -19.60
C ILE A 34 -6.34 -7.00 -19.05
N GLY A 35 -7.47 -6.52 -18.55
CA GLY A 35 -8.36 -7.28 -17.68
C GLY A 35 -9.56 -7.94 -18.33
N GLY A 36 -9.91 -7.63 -19.58
CA GLY A 36 -11.06 -8.22 -20.27
C GLY A 36 -12.34 -8.18 -19.41
N ASP A 37 -12.90 -9.35 -19.10
CA ASP A 37 -14.10 -9.52 -18.27
C ASP A 37 -13.91 -9.06 -16.81
N GLN A 38 -12.67 -9.01 -16.32
CA GLN A 38 -12.32 -8.58 -14.96
C GLN A 38 -11.85 -7.12 -14.89
N ALA A 39 -12.08 -6.31 -15.94
CA ALA A 39 -11.59 -4.93 -16.03
C ALA A 39 -11.92 -4.05 -14.81
N LYS A 40 -13.05 -4.32 -14.11
CA LYS A 40 -13.42 -3.62 -12.87
C LYS A 40 -12.45 -3.90 -11.72
N GLU A 41 -12.04 -5.15 -11.51
CA GLU A 41 -11.09 -5.53 -10.47
C GLU A 41 -9.70 -4.96 -10.76
N TYR A 42 -9.28 -4.98 -12.03
CA TYR A 42 -8.03 -4.33 -12.45
C TYR A 42 -8.07 -2.81 -12.25
N GLU A 43 -9.20 -2.15 -12.52
CA GLU A 43 -9.37 -0.72 -12.21
C GLU A 43 -9.18 -0.45 -10.71
N ARG A 44 -9.83 -1.24 -9.85
CA ARG A 44 -9.71 -1.13 -8.38
C ARG A 44 -8.27 -1.37 -7.93
N PHE A 45 -7.59 -2.38 -8.48
CA PHE A 45 -6.20 -2.69 -8.17
C PHE A 45 -5.25 -1.55 -8.56
N ILE A 46 -5.37 -1.01 -9.77
CA ILE A 46 -4.53 0.08 -10.23
C ILE A 46 -4.76 1.33 -9.37
N LYS A 47 -6.03 1.66 -9.05
CA LYS A 47 -6.34 2.76 -8.12
C LYS A 47 -5.74 2.55 -6.75
N PHE A 48 -5.87 1.34 -6.20
CA PHE A 48 -5.27 0.97 -4.92
C PHE A 48 -3.75 1.15 -4.94
N ALA A 49 -3.07 0.70 -6.01
CA ALA A 49 -1.63 0.86 -6.17
C ALA A 49 -1.22 2.34 -6.28
N VAL A 50 -1.96 3.15 -7.04
CA VAL A 50 -1.72 4.60 -7.15
C VAL A 50 -1.88 5.29 -5.79
N VAL A 51 -2.95 4.97 -5.05
CA VAL A 51 -3.16 5.49 -3.70
C VAL A 51 -2.00 5.09 -2.79
N GLY A 52 -1.61 3.82 -2.80
CA GLY A 52 -0.46 3.33 -2.03
C GLY A 52 0.84 4.07 -2.34
N LEU A 53 1.10 4.38 -3.62
CA LEU A 53 2.25 5.18 -4.03
C LEU A 53 2.18 6.61 -3.51
N VAL A 54 1.00 7.25 -3.55
CA VAL A 54 0.78 8.57 -2.97
C VAL A 54 1.05 8.55 -1.46
N GLY A 55 0.58 7.53 -0.75
CA GLY A 55 0.88 7.34 0.67
C GLY A 55 2.38 7.20 0.94
N PHE A 56 3.11 6.46 0.11
CA PHE A 56 4.56 6.34 0.22
C PHE A 56 5.27 7.70 0.01
N ILE A 57 4.85 8.50 -0.97
CA ILE A 57 5.39 9.84 -1.19
C ILE A 57 5.11 10.75 0.01
N ILE A 58 3.90 10.67 0.57
CA ILE A 58 3.54 11.45 1.78
C ILE A 58 4.39 11.02 2.96
N ASP A 59 4.61 9.72 3.17
CA ASP A 59 5.46 9.20 4.24
C ASP A 59 6.89 9.73 4.11
N ALA A 60 7.55 9.43 2.98
CA ALA A 60 8.93 9.86 2.73
C ALA A 60 9.08 11.39 2.75
N GLY A 61 8.14 12.11 2.15
CA GLY A 61 8.12 13.57 2.14
C GLY A 61 7.95 14.15 3.54
N SER A 62 7.06 13.57 4.37
CA SER A 62 6.86 14.03 5.75
C SER A 62 8.09 13.77 6.61
N VAL A 63 8.75 12.62 6.45
CA VAL A 63 10.01 12.32 7.14
C VAL A 63 11.07 13.37 6.79
N LEU A 64 11.27 13.63 5.50
CA LEU A 64 12.26 14.60 5.02
C LEU A 64 11.95 16.02 5.49
N LEU A 65 10.69 16.45 5.44
CA LEU A 65 10.29 17.78 5.90
C LEU A 65 10.49 17.93 7.41
N LEU A 66 9.95 17.00 8.20
CA LEU A 66 10.01 17.08 9.66
C LEU A 66 11.45 17.02 10.17
N GLN A 67 12.31 16.15 9.61
CA GLN A 67 13.71 16.06 10.00
C GLN A 67 14.53 17.30 9.61
N ASN A 68 14.14 18.00 8.54
CA ASN A 68 14.85 19.21 8.13
C ASN A 68 14.34 20.48 8.84
N THR A 69 13.18 20.45 9.51
CA THR A 69 12.59 21.66 10.10
C THR A 69 12.28 21.57 11.59
N VAL A 70 11.48 20.58 12.03
CA VAL A 70 10.90 20.56 13.38
C VAL A 70 11.58 19.56 14.32
N LEU A 71 11.97 18.41 13.78
CA LEU A 71 12.45 17.26 14.54
C LEU A 71 13.77 16.76 13.95
N PRO A 72 14.86 17.54 14.04
CA PRO A 72 16.15 17.14 13.51
C PRO A 72 16.61 15.81 14.14
N PRO A 73 17.22 14.91 13.34
CA PRO A 73 17.64 13.60 13.81
C PRO A 73 18.90 13.66 14.68
N VAL A 74 19.59 14.80 14.69
CA VAL A 74 20.81 15.07 15.47
C VAL A 74 20.73 16.43 16.16
N ASN A 75 21.41 16.59 17.31
CA ASN A 75 21.57 17.89 17.95
C ASN A 75 22.75 18.68 17.35
N GLU A 76 22.98 19.89 17.85
CA GLU A 76 24.08 20.78 17.43
C GLU A 76 25.47 20.15 17.64
N LEU A 77 25.58 19.15 18.53
CA LEU A 77 26.81 18.42 18.84
C LEU A 77 26.97 17.14 17.98
N GLY A 78 25.99 16.83 17.11
CA GLY A 78 26.00 15.65 16.25
C GLY A 78 25.54 14.36 16.92
N GLU A 79 24.98 14.42 18.14
CA GLU A 79 24.45 13.24 18.83
C GLU A 79 23.08 12.87 18.26
N ALA A 80 22.84 11.58 18.07
CA ALA A 80 21.59 11.07 17.51
C ALA A 80 20.42 11.22 18.48
N LEU A 81 19.36 11.93 18.07
CA LEU A 81 18.10 12.03 18.79
C LEU A 81 17.15 10.93 18.32
N SER A 82 17.33 9.73 18.87
CA SER A 82 16.49 8.55 18.57
C SER A 82 15.00 8.84 18.81
N THR A 83 14.66 9.63 19.82
CA THR A 83 13.28 10.08 20.10
C THR A 83 12.69 10.91 18.96
N ASN A 84 13.44 11.87 18.39
CA ASN A 84 12.97 12.70 17.28
C ASN A 84 12.75 11.87 16.02
N VAL A 85 13.64 10.91 15.75
CA VAL A 85 13.49 9.98 14.64
C VAL A 85 12.24 9.13 14.83
N ALA A 86 12.03 8.53 16.00
CA ALA A 86 10.86 7.70 16.28
C ALA A 86 9.54 8.49 16.17
N LEU A 87 9.50 9.72 16.68
CA LEU A 87 8.33 10.61 16.56
C LEU A 87 8.05 10.97 15.10
N THR A 88 9.08 11.35 14.36
CA THR A 88 8.95 11.70 12.93
C THR A 88 8.41 10.53 12.12
N GLN A 89 8.99 9.33 12.29
CA GLN A 89 8.52 8.12 11.62
C GLN A 89 7.06 7.81 11.96
N SER A 90 6.67 8.00 13.23
CA SER A 90 5.31 7.72 13.70
C SER A 90 4.28 8.70 13.10
N ILE A 91 4.62 10.00 13.04
CA ILE A 91 3.77 11.04 12.44
C ILE A 91 3.63 10.81 10.93
N ALA A 92 4.74 10.57 10.23
CA ALA A 92 4.74 10.31 8.79
C ALA A 92 3.91 9.08 8.43
N PHE A 93 4.10 7.98 9.17
CA PHE A 93 3.33 6.76 8.99
C PHE A 93 1.82 7.00 9.19
N PHE A 94 1.44 7.75 10.23
CA PHE A 94 0.05 8.07 10.48
C PHE A 94 -0.57 8.91 9.35
N LEU A 95 0.14 9.94 8.86
CA LEU A 95 -0.29 10.76 7.73
C LEU A 95 -0.48 9.91 6.46
N ALA A 96 0.45 9.00 6.19
CA ALA A 96 0.39 8.10 5.05
C ALA A 96 -0.80 7.12 5.14
N VAL A 97 -1.04 6.52 6.31
CA VAL A 97 -2.18 5.62 6.56
C VAL A 97 -3.51 6.37 6.40
N CYS A 98 -3.63 7.56 6.98
CA CYS A 98 -4.83 8.38 6.85
C CYS A 98 -5.09 8.77 5.39
N SER A 99 -4.06 9.22 4.68
CA SER A 99 -4.17 9.55 3.25
C SER A 99 -4.61 8.33 2.43
N ASN A 100 -3.95 7.19 2.63
CA ASN A 100 -4.29 5.95 1.93
C ASN A 100 -5.73 5.51 2.21
N PHE A 101 -6.18 5.59 3.46
CA PHE A 101 -7.55 5.24 3.83
C PHE A 101 -8.57 6.18 3.18
N VAL A 102 -8.35 7.49 3.28
CA VAL A 102 -9.26 8.51 2.73
C VAL A 102 -9.39 8.33 1.22
N TRP A 103 -8.29 8.21 0.49
CA TRP A 103 -8.33 8.03 -0.95
C TRP A 103 -8.93 6.69 -1.36
N ASN A 104 -8.64 5.60 -0.64
CA ASN A 104 -9.28 4.32 -0.93
C ASN A 104 -10.79 4.37 -0.71
N ARG A 105 -11.28 5.03 0.34
CA ARG A 105 -12.72 5.17 0.61
C ARG A 105 -13.42 6.14 -0.34
N LEU A 106 -12.76 7.21 -0.80
CA LEU A 106 -13.38 8.22 -1.66
C LEU A 106 -13.30 7.91 -3.16
N TRP A 107 -12.23 7.23 -3.59
CA TRP A 107 -11.92 7.05 -5.02
C TRP A 107 -11.86 5.58 -5.45
N THR A 108 -11.21 4.69 -4.69
CA THR A 108 -11.11 3.26 -5.02
C THR A 108 -12.42 2.52 -4.77
N TYR A 109 -13.05 2.75 -3.60
CA TYR A 109 -14.26 2.08 -3.12
C TYR A 109 -15.32 3.11 -2.65
N PRO A 110 -15.79 3.99 -3.55
CA PRO A 110 -16.74 5.06 -3.20
C PRO A 110 -18.08 4.55 -2.65
N ASP A 111 -18.46 3.33 -3.01
CA ASP A 111 -19.73 2.69 -2.65
C ASP A 111 -19.71 2.15 -1.21
N SER A 112 -18.53 1.87 -0.64
CA SER A 112 -18.38 1.43 0.75
C SER A 112 -18.64 2.52 1.79
N ARG A 113 -19.05 3.72 1.37
CA ARG A 113 -19.31 4.87 2.25
C ARG A 113 -20.58 4.73 3.11
N SER A 114 -21.44 3.76 2.79
CA SER A 114 -22.60 3.40 3.60
C SER A 114 -22.20 2.83 4.98
N GLN A 115 -21.02 2.23 5.10
CA GLN A 115 -20.53 1.61 6.33
C GLN A 115 -19.73 2.58 7.22
N SER A 116 -19.58 2.22 8.49
CA SER A 116 -18.84 3.03 9.47
C SER A 116 -17.36 3.18 9.10
N ALA A 117 -16.89 4.43 9.07
CA ALA A 117 -15.51 4.73 8.70
C ALA A 117 -14.50 4.17 9.70
N GLN A 118 -14.84 4.17 10.99
CA GLN A 118 -13.96 3.66 12.05
C GLN A 118 -13.71 2.15 11.90
N ARG A 119 -14.74 1.36 11.60
CA ARG A 119 -14.58 -0.09 11.40
C ARG A 119 -13.68 -0.39 10.21
N GLN A 120 -13.89 0.29 9.09
CA GLN A 120 -13.06 0.11 7.90
C GLN A 120 -11.61 0.55 8.12
N LEU A 121 -11.39 1.65 8.86
CA LEU A 121 -10.04 2.10 9.20
C LEU A 121 -9.31 1.06 10.04
N ILE A 122 -9.96 0.50 11.07
CA ILE A 122 -9.38 -0.55 11.91
C ILE A 122 -9.05 -1.78 11.07
N GLN A 123 -9.97 -2.24 10.21
CA GLN A 123 -9.72 -3.37 9.31
C GLN A 123 -8.55 -3.09 8.35
N PHE A 124 -8.51 -1.90 7.74
CA PHE A 124 -7.44 -1.47 6.84
C PHE A 124 -6.08 -1.50 7.54
N VAL A 125 -6.00 -0.92 8.75
CA VAL A 125 -4.76 -0.93 9.56
C VAL A 125 -4.34 -2.36 9.89
N ILE A 126 -5.27 -3.24 10.28
CA ILE A 126 -4.99 -4.65 10.55
C ILE A 126 -4.41 -5.33 9.30
N VAL A 127 -5.03 -5.12 8.13
CA VAL A 127 -4.54 -5.67 6.86
C VAL A 127 -3.11 -5.19 6.57
N CYS A 128 -2.85 -3.89 6.73
CA CYS A 128 -1.51 -3.31 6.54
C CYS A 128 -0.47 -3.90 7.49
N VAL A 129 -0.81 -4.06 8.77
CA VAL A 129 0.09 -4.66 9.78
C VAL A 129 0.40 -6.11 9.45
N ILE A 130 -0.60 -6.91 9.07
CA ILE A 130 -0.39 -8.30 8.64
C ILE A 130 0.49 -8.34 7.40
N GLY A 131 0.24 -7.47 6.41
CA GLY A 131 1.07 -7.35 5.22
C GLY A 131 2.53 -7.04 5.57
N TRP A 132 2.77 -6.12 6.50
CA TRP A 132 4.12 -5.80 6.98
C TRP A 132 4.81 -7.00 7.65
N VAL A 133 4.08 -7.78 8.47
CA VAL A 133 4.62 -9.01 9.09
C VAL A 133 4.98 -10.04 8.03
N ILE A 134 4.09 -10.31 7.07
CA ILE A 134 4.33 -11.24 5.94
C ILE A 134 5.59 -10.81 5.17
N ARG A 135 5.72 -9.52 4.86
CA ARG A 135 6.90 -8.95 4.19
C ARG A 135 8.18 -9.23 4.97
N THR A 136 8.13 -9.01 6.28
CA THR A 136 9.30 -9.10 7.15
C THR A 136 9.78 -10.53 7.26
N ILE A 137 8.86 -11.48 7.44
CA ILE A 137 9.18 -12.92 7.43
C ILE A 137 9.75 -13.33 6.08
N TRP A 138 9.14 -12.90 4.98
CA TRP A 138 9.64 -13.18 3.63
C TRP A 138 11.08 -12.72 3.42
N ILE A 139 11.40 -11.47 3.78
CA ILE A 139 12.74 -10.92 3.64
C ILE A 139 13.74 -11.69 4.50
N ALA A 140 13.38 -11.96 5.76
CA ALA A 140 14.25 -12.66 6.72
C ALA A 140 14.65 -14.07 6.24
N VAL A 141 13.76 -14.76 5.51
CA VAL A 141 14.05 -16.10 4.98
C VAL A 141 14.70 -16.06 3.60
N SER A 142 14.41 -15.03 2.79
CA SER A 142 14.76 -15.03 1.36
C SER A 142 16.02 -14.24 1.01
N TYR A 143 16.50 -13.33 1.86
CA TYR A 143 17.63 -12.45 1.52
C TYR A 143 18.91 -13.24 1.24
N GLU A 144 19.21 -14.28 2.02
CA GLU A 144 20.42 -15.08 1.85
C GLU A 144 20.43 -15.90 0.55
N PRO A 145 19.39 -16.70 0.21
CA PRO A 145 19.38 -17.46 -1.05
C PRO A 145 19.41 -16.53 -2.27
N PHE A 146 18.69 -15.41 -2.25
CA PHE A 146 18.76 -14.44 -3.35
C PHE A 146 20.14 -13.81 -3.49
N GLY A 147 20.78 -13.47 -2.36
CA GLY A 147 22.15 -12.97 -2.34
C GLY A 147 23.10 -13.95 -3.03
N ARG A 148 23.09 -15.22 -2.60
CA ARG A 148 23.95 -16.27 -3.15
C ARG A 148 23.70 -16.54 -4.64
N ILE A 149 22.43 -16.62 -5.07
CA ILE A 149 22.09 -16.82 -6.48
C ILE A 149 22.60 -15.64 -7.31
N SER A 150 22.36 -14.42 -6.87
CA SER A 150 22.77 -13.22 -7.60
C SER A 150 24.30 -13.14 -7.74
N THR A 151 25.06 -13.33 -6.66
CA THR A 151 26.52 -13.24 -6.70
C THR A 151 27.14 -14.34 -7.55
N ASN A 152 26.58 -15.55 -7.53
CA ASN A 152 27.00 -16.65 -8.40
C ASN A 152 26.79 -16.37 -9.88
N ILE A 153 25.70 -15.68 -10.24
CA ILE A 153 25.45 -15.26 -11.64
C ILE A 153 26.45 -14.17 -12.03
N PHE A 154 26.66 -13.17 -11.16
CA PHE A 154 27.58 -12.07 -11.45
C PHE A 154 29.04 -12.51 -11.57
N SER A 155 29.49 -13.46 -10.74
CA SER A 155 30.86 -14.00 -10.83
C SER A 155 31.10 -14.85 -12.09
N GLN A 156 30.05 -15.48 -12.63
CA GLN A 156 30.12 -16.17 -13.93
C GLN A 156 30.22 -15.21 -15.12
N LEU A 157 29.63 -14.01 -14.99
CA LEU A 157 29.62 -13.00 -16.04
C LEU A 157 30.84 -12.07 -15.99
N ASN A 158 31.40 -11.85 -14.80
CA ASN A 158 32.56 -10.98 -14.57
C ASN A 158 33.57 -11.70 -13.68
N ALA A 159 34.64 -12.23 -14.27
CA ALA A 159 35.67 -12.96 -13.54
C ALA A 159 36.38 -12.12 -12.46
N ASP A 160 36.40 -10.79 -12.64
CA ASP A 160 36.98 -9.83 -11.67
C ASP A 160 36.02 -9.45 -10.53
N TYR A 161 34.76 -9.94 -10.56
CA TYR A 161 33.77 -9.66 -9.52
C TYR A 161 33.97 -10.59 -8.31
N ALA A 162 34.58 -10.05 -7.25
CA ALA A 162 34.73 -10.71 -5.95
C ALA A 162 33.87 -9.99 -4.89
N PRO A 163 32.59 -10.38 -4.70
CA PRO A 163 31.71 -9.71 -3.75
C PRO A 163 32.14 -10.00 -2.32
N ALA A 164 32.22 -8.95 -1.49
CA ALA A 164 32.31 -9.14 -0.05
C ALA A 164 31.01 -9.76 0.49
N LEU A 165 31.09 -10.51 1.60
CA LEU A 165 29.92 -11.09 2.25
C LEU A 165 28.82 -10.04 2.53
N LEU A 166 29.22 -8.83 2.90
CA LEU A 166 28.31 -7.71 3.12
C LEU A 166 27.54 -7.31 1.85
N ASP A 167 28.20 -7.32 0.69
CA ASP A 167 27.59 -6.93 -0.59
C ASP A 167 26.60 -8.00 -1.07
N GLN A 168 26.92 -9.28 -0.85
CA GLN A 168 26.00 -10.38 -1.11
C GLN A 168 24.68 -10.22 -0.34
N HIS A 169 24.74 -9.97 0.97
CA HIS A 169 23.54 -9.82 1.80
C HIS A 169 22.74 -8.57 1.44
N LYS A 170 23.40 -7.46 1.07
CA LYS A 170 22.71 -6.24 0.61
C LYS A 170 21.92 -6.49 -0.68
N ILE A 171 22.56 -7.08 -1.70
CA ILE A 171 21.90 -7.38 -2.98
C ILE A 171 20.73 -8.34 -2.76
N GLY A 172 20.94 -9.40 -1.98
CA GLY A 172 19.90 -10.35 -1.62
C GLY A 172 18.72 -9.69 -0.90
N THR A 173 18.99 -8.76 0.02
CA THR A 173 17.94 -7.99 0.71
C THR A 173 17.15 -7.14 -0.27
N MET A 174 17.78 -6.45 -1.23
CA MET A 174 17.08 -5.61 -2.21
C MET A 174 16.18 -6.44 -3.14
N ILE A 175 16.63 -7.62 -3.57
CA ILE A 175 15.82 -8.53 -4.37
C ILE A 175 14.63 -9.05 -3.56
N ALA A 176 14.88 -9.53 -2.32
CA ALA A 176 13.82 -9.99 -1.43
C ALA A 176 12.81 -8.88 -1.11
N LEU A 177 13.28 -7.65 -0.93
CA LEU A 177 12.48 -6.46 -0.69
C LEU A 177 11.55 -6.18 -1.86
N PHE A 178 12.06 -6.21 -3.09
CA PHE A 178 11.30 -5.96 -4.31
C PHE A 178 10.13 -6.94 -4.45
N PHE A 179 10.40 -8.24 -4.39
CA PHE A 179 9.34 -9.26 -4.45
C PHE A 179 8.40 -9.19 -3.25
N GLY A 180 8.93 -8.90 -2.05
CA GLY A 180 8.14 -8.74 -0.84
C GLY A 180 7.14 -7.59 -0.95
N VAL A 181 7.55 -6.43 -1.49
CA VAL A 181 6.65 -5.29 -1.71
C VAL A 181 5.53 -5.65 -2.68
N ILE A 182 5.86 -6.35 -3.78
CA ILE A 182 4.85 -6.78 -4.76
C ILE A 182 3.85 -7.73 -4.11
N ALA A 183 4.32 -8.77 -3.42
CA ALA A 183 3.46 -9.74 -2.75
C ALA A 183 2.53 -9.08 -1.72
N VAL A 184 3.07 -8.15 -0.94
CA VAL A 184 2.32 -7.42 0.09
C VAL A 184 1.31 -6.47 -0.52
N MET A 185 1.61 -5.87 -1.68
CA MET A 185 0.66 -5.06 -2.42
C MET A 185 -0.55 -5.90 -2.86
N PHE A 186 -0.34 -7.11 -3.37
CA PHE A 186 -1.43 -8.03 -3.70
C PHE A 186 -2.20 -8.46 -2.46
N TRP A 187 -1.51 -8.85 -1.37
CA TRP A 187 -2.16 -9.16 -0.10
C TRP A 187 -3.04 -8.02 0.39
N ASN A 188 -2.50 -6.80 0.45
CA ASN A 188 -3.22 -5.64 0.92
C ASN A 188 -4.43 -5.34 0.03
N PHE A 189 -4.30 -5.45 -1.29
CA PHE A 189 -5.43 -5.27 -2.20
C PHE A 189 -6.52 -6.31 -1.96
N LEU A 190 -6.17 -7.61 -1.99
CA LEU A 190 -7.14 -8.70 -1.90
C LEU A 190 -7.84 -8.72 -0.54
N ALA A 191 -7.08 -8.57 0.55
CA ALA A 191 -7.65 -8.52 1.88
C ALA A 191 -8.58 -7.30 2.06
N ASN A 192 -8.19 -6.13 1.58
CA ASN A 192 -9.09 -4.97 1.63
C ASN A 192 -10.32 -5.16 0.73
N ARG A 193 -10.16 -5.74 -0.46
CA ARG A 193 -11.25 -5.98 -1.41
C ARG A 193 -12.30 -6.94 -0.85
N TYR A 194 -11.87 -8.05 -0.22
CA TYR A 194 -12.78 -9.10 0.24
C TYR A 194 -13.21 -8.96 1.71
N TRP A 195 -12.48 -8.22 2.53
CA TRP A 195 -12.80 -8.07 3.96
C TRP A 195 -13.18 -6.65 4.37
N THR A 196 -12.40 -5.64 3.98
CA THR A 196 -12.63 -4.24 4.38
C THR A 196 -13.75 -3.57 3.56
N TYR A 197 -13.83 -3.90 2.28
CA TYR A 197 -14.77 -3.36 1.30
C TYR A 197 -15.63 -4.46 0.67
N ASN A 198 -15.97 -5.47 1.47
CA ASN A 198 -16.74 -6.65 1.07
C ASN A 198 -18.13 -6.33 0.51
N ASP A 199 -18.67 -5.15 0.84
CA ASP A 199 -20.03 -4.72 0.48
C ASP A 199 -20.11 -4.03 -0.90
N VAL A 200 -19.04 -4.11 -1.71
CA VAL A 200 -18.99 -3.51 -3.04
C VAL A 200 -19.04 -4.58 -4.12
N ASP A 201 -20.06 -4.48 -4.98
CA ASP A 201 -20.22 -5.29 -6.19
C ASP A 201 -19.22 -4.84 -7.29
#